data_AF-T2BNG5-F1
#
_entry.id   AF-T2BNG5-F1
#
_cell.length_a   1.000
_cell.length_b   1.000
_cell.length_c   1.000
_cell.angle_alpha   90.00
_cell.angle_beta   90.00
_cell.angle_gamma   90.00
#
_symmetry.space_group_name_H-M   'P 1'
#
loop_
_entity.id
_entity.type
_entity.pdbx_description
1 polymer ?
#
loop_
_entity_poly.entity_id
_entity_poly.type
_entity_poly.pdbx_seq_one_letter_code
_entity_poly.pdbx_strand_id
1 'polypeptide(L)'
;MARLNVTVPSVEFSMSQSVTFTPQYAQPFTLQEATGLELDSLIAEVNRLINSLEHLYATQDQLLEFMESEEGRGDPEGEQAACEAYRENEELIPRQGERVALLCAAVVNKAGGEVVVGAVGVRAGEMLQRYTAGGGVREWWLGGGLHL
;
A
#
# COMPACT_ATOMS: atom_id res chain seq x y z
N MET A 1 13.20 -29.10 27.18
CA MET A 1 13.18 -27.66 26.85
C MET A 1 12.70 -27.52 25.42
N ALA A 2 11.48 -27.01 25.24
CA ALA A 2 10.78 -26.95 23.96
C ALA A 2 11.32 -25.83 23.08
N ARG A 3 11.59 -26.13 21.81
CA ARG A 3 11.97 -25.15 20.78
C ARG A 3 10.69 -24.43 20.32
N LEU A 4 10.67 -23.10 20.40
CA LEU A 4 9.64 -22.30 19.75
C LEU A 4 9.83 -22.43 18.23
N ASN A 5 8.88 -23.05 17.54
CA ASN A 5 8.79 -22.98 16.08
C ASN A 5 8.21 -21.62 15.71
N VAL A 6 9.05 -20.72 15.22
CA VAL A 6 8.62 -19.50 14.53
C VAL A 6 8.40 -19.87 13.07
N THR A 7 7.13 -19.92 12.65
CA THR A 7 6.76 -20.11 11.25
C THR A 7 6.88 -18.77 10.54
N VAL A 8 7.94 -18.60 9.76
CA VAL A 8 8.08 -17.50 8.78
C VAL A 8 7.42 -17.92 7.46
N PRO A 9 6.59 -17.08 6.82
CA PRO A 9 6.06 -17.39 5.50
C PRO A 9 7.22 -17.44 4.49
N SER A 10 7.35 -18.58 3.82
CA SER A 10 8.37 -18.81 2.79
C SER A 10 7.74 -18.56 1.42
N VAL A 11 8.40 -17.76 0.59
CA VAL A 11 8.10 -17.67 -0.84
C VAL A 11 9.07 -18.62 -1.54
N GLU A 12 8.58 -19.79 -1.96
CA GLU A 12 9.33 -20.60 -2.93
C GLU A 12 9.33 -19.83 -4.26
N PHE A 13 10.39 -19.95 -5.07
CA PHE A 13 10.43 -19.47 -6.45
C PHE A 13 10.53 -20.68 -7.43
N SER A 14 9.63 -20.78 -8.41
CA SER A 14 9.50 -21.89 -9.36
C SER A 14 9.08 -21.31 -10.71
N MET A 15 9.63 -21.81 -11.82
CA MET A 15 9.49 -21.25 -13.19
C MET A 15 8.06 -21.35 -13.80
N SER A 16 7.03 -21.48 -12.96
CA SER A 16 5.61 -21.52 -13.28
C SER A 16 4.80 -20.93 -12.12
N GLN A 17 5.12 -19.71 -11.68
CA GLN A 17 4.65 -19.22 -10.40
C GLN A 17 3.50 -18.23 -10.43
N SER A 18 2.33 -18.75 -10.07
CA SER A 18 1.29 -17.97 -9.43
C SER A 18 1.74 -17.59 -8.01
N VAL A 19 1.91 -16.29 -7.78
CA VAL A 19 1.96 -15.69 -6.45
C VAL A 19 0.58 -15.75 -5.81
N THR A 20 0.54 -16.11 -4.53
CA THR A 20 -0.65 -16.04 -3.69
C THR A 20 -0.57 -14.83 -2.77
N PHE A 21 -1.70 -14.14 -2.58
CA PHE A 21 -1.81 -13.00 -1.68
C PHE A 21 -3.17 -13.02 -1.01
N THR A 22 -3.19 -12.94 0.31
CA THR A 22 -4.41 -12.91 1.12
C THR A 22 -4.44 -11.58 1.87
N PRO A 23 -5.34 -10.65 1.51
CA PRO A 23 -5.48 -9.38 2.21
C PRO A 23 -6.06 -9.61 3.62
N GLN A 24 -5.68 -8.76 4.57
CA GLN A 24 -6.25 -8.74 5.92
C GLN A 24 -7.59 -7.98 5.94
N TYR A 25 -7.72 -6.96 5.11
CA TYR A 25 -8.95 -6.17 4.96
C TYR A 25 -9.79 -6.69 3.80
N ALA A 26 -11.11 -6.56 3.91
CA ALA A 26 -12.01 -6.87 2.82
C ALA A 26 -11.71 -5.99 1.60
N GLN A 27 -11.50 -6.63 0.45
CA GLN A 27 -11.24 -5.96 -0.82
C GLN A 27 -12.45 -6.10 -1.75
N PRO A 28 -12.65 -5.16 -2.69
CA PRO A 28 -13.78 -5.19 -3.61
C PRO A 28 -13.71 -6.34 -4.63
N PHE A 29 -12.57 -7.04 -4.70
CA PHE A 29 -12.35 -8.18 -5.56
C PHE A 29 -11.24 -9.07 -4.99
N THR A 30 -11.25 -10.32 -5.42
CA THR A 30 -10.23 -11.33 -5.13
C THR A 30 -9.04 -11.22 -6.10
N LEU A 31 -7.92 -11.85 -5.76
CA LEU A 31 -6.77 -11.96 -6.66
C LEU A 31 -7.13 -12.67 -7.98
N GLN A 32 -8.00 -13.68 -7.92
CA GLN A 32 -8.43 -14.42 -9.10
C GLN A 32 -9.23 -13.52 -10.06
N GLU A 33 -10.16 -12.71 -9.53
CA GLU A 33 -10.91 -11.73 -10.31
C GLU A 33 -9.99 -10.66 -10.90
N ALA A 34 -9.04 -10.14 -10.12
CA ALA A 34 -8.06 -9.16 -10.61
C ALA A 34 -7.21 -9.70 -11.76
N THR A 35 -6.78 -10.97 -11.69
CA THR A 35 -5.97 -11.61 -12.75
C THR A 35 -6.73 -11.70 -14.09
N GLY A 36 -8.07 -11.68 -14.04
CA GLY A 36 -8.94 -11.64 -15.22
C GLY A 36 -8.96 -10.29 -15.95
N LEU A 37 -8.48 -9.21 -15.34
CA LEU A 37 -8.44 -7.87 -15.94
C LEU A 37 -7.28 -7.71 -16.92
N GLU A 38 -7.42 -6.82 -17.90
CA GLU A 38 -6.34 -6.46 -18.83
C GLU A 38 -5.12 -5.88 -18.10
N LEU A 39 -3.92 -6.16 -18.63
CA LEU A 39 -2.66 -5.74 -17.99
C LEU A 39 -2.59 -4.21 -17.84
N ASP A 40 -2.96 -3.47 -18.90
CA ASP A 40 -2.96 -2.00 -18.87
C ASP A 40 -3.95 -1.45 -17.84
N SER A 41 -5.10 -2.11 -17.66
CA SER A 41 -6.09 -1.75 -16.64
C SER A 41 -5.55 -1.96 -15.23
N LEU A 42 -4.82 -3.05 -14.99
CA LEU A 42 -4.16 -3.31 -13.71
C LEU A 42 -3.10 -2.25 -13.40
N ILE A 43 -2.24 -1.92 -14.37
CA ILE A 43 -1.18 -0.92 -14.21
C ILE A 43 -1.79 0.47 -13.94
N ALA A 44 -2.81 0.85 -14.72
CA ALA A 44 -3.51 2.12 -14.54
C ALA A 44 -4.15 2.24 -13.15
N GLU A 45 -4.78 1.16 -12.68
CA GLU A 45 -5.39 1.13 -11.36
C GLU A 45 -4.36 1.20 -10.23
N VAL A 46 -3.25 0.48 -10.34
CA VAL A 46 -2.13 0.60 -9.40
C VAL A 46 -1.66 2.05 -9.32
N ASN A 47 -1.41 2.69 -10.47
CA ASN A 47 -0.96 4.09 -10.51
C ASN A 47 -1.97 5.04 -9.86
N ARG A 48 -3.27 4.84 -10.11
CA ARG A 48 -4.33 5.65 -9.49
C ARG A 48 -4.34 5.51 -7.97
N LEU A 49 -4.24 4.29 -7.46
CA LEU A 49 -4.23 4.02 -6.02
C LEU A 49 -2.96 4.56 -5.35
N ILE A 50 -1.83 4.51 -6.03
CA ILE A 50 -0.58 5.12 -5.56
C ILE A 50 -0.74 6.63 -5.39
N ASN A 51 -1.25 7.32 -6.40
CA ASN A 51 -1.50 8.77 -6.30
C ASN A 51 -2.49 9.10 -5.18
N SER A 52 -3.53 8.27 -5.00
CA SER A 52 -4.49 8.40 -3.89
C SER A 52 -3.81 8.26 -2.52
N LEU A 53 -2.92 7.28 -2.36
CA LEU A 53 -2.15 7.09 -1.13
C LEU A 53 -1.22 8.27 -0.85
N GLU A 54 -0.53 8.81 -1.86
CA GLU A 54 0.33 10.00 -1.73
C GLU A 54 -0.46 11.20 -1.20
N HIS A 55 -1.66 11.44 -1.76
CA HIS A 55 -2.55 12.50 -1.28
C HIS A 55 -3.05 12.25 0.15
N LEU A 56 -3.36 11.01 0.51
CA LEU A 56 -3.77 10.66 1.88
C LEU A 56 -2.65 10.92 2.88
N TYR A 57 -1.40 10.57 2.56
CA TYR A 57 -0.25 10.87 3.43
C TYR A 57 0.02 12.36 3.58
N ALA A 58 -0.02 13.11 2.48
CA ALA A 58 0.14 14.56 2.55
C ALA A 58 -0.96 15.19 3.42
N THR A 59 -2.20 14.70 3.30
CA THR A 59 -3.32 15.13 4.15
C THR A 59 -3.07 14.77 5.62
N GLN A 60 -2.57 13.56 5.92
CA GLN A 60 -2.22 13.16 7.29
C GLN A 60 -1.18 14.08 7.91
N ASP A 61 -0.13 14.42 7.16
CA ASP A 61 0.93 15.31 7.64
C ASP A 61 0.37 16.71 7.91
N GLN A 62 -0.48 17.25 7.03
CA GLN A 62 -1.14 18.56 7.21
C GLN A 62 -2.10 18.58 8.40
N LEU A 63 -2.90 17.53 8.59
CA LEU A 63 -3.81 17.42 9.72
C LEU A 63 -3.05 17.36 11.04
N LEU A 64 -1.95 16.60 11.08
CA LEU A 64 -1.09 16.54 12.26
C LEU A 64 -0.46 17.90 12.57
N GLU A 65 0.09 18.57 11.56
CA GLU A 65 0.66 19.92 11.71
C GLU A 65 -0.38 20.91 12.25
N PHE A 66 -1.61 20.89 11.72
CA PHE A 66 -2.70 21.73 12.19
C PHE A 66 -3.03 21.46 13.66
N MET A 67 -3.21 20.20 14.06
CA MET A 67 -3.52 19.81 15.45
C MET A 67 -2.39 20.19 16.43
N GLU A 68 -1.13 20.16 15.98
CA GLU A 68 0.03 20.52 16.82
C GLU A 68 0.27 22.04 16.92
N SER A 69 -0.30 22.82 15.99
CA SER A 69 -0.13 24.27 15.89
C SER A 69 -0.89 25.06 16.98
N GLU A 70 -0.50 26.33 17.18
CA GLU A 70 -1.26 27.26 18.04
C GLU A 70 -2.66 27.56 17.48
N GLU A 71 -2.83 27.53 16.15
CA GLU A 71 -4.10 27.75 15.48
C GLU A 71 -5.09 26.63 15.80
N GLY A 72 -4.68 25.37 15.67
CA GLY A 72 -5.50 24.22 16.01
C GLY A 72 -5.89 24.20 17.49
N ARG A 73 -4.93 24.43 18.40
CA ARG A 73 -5.21 24.52 19.85
C ARG A 73 -6.14 25.69 20.23
N GLY A 74 -6.20 26.72 19.38
CA GLY A 74 -7.08 27.87 19.51
C GLY A 74 -8.48 27.65 18.94
N ASP A 75 -8.70 26.58 18.18
CA ASP A 75 -9.96 26.21 17.53
C ASP A 75 -10.37 24.77 17.90
N PRO A 76 -11.05 24.56 19.05
CA PRO A 76 -11.44 23.21 19.50
C PRO A 76 -12.36 22.46 18.53
N GLU A 77 -13.20 23.17 17.77
CA GLU A 77 -14.08 22.54 16.77
C GLU A 77 -13.27 22.09 15.56
N GLY A 78 -12.34 22.94 15.08
CA GLY A 78 -11.40 22.59 14.03
C GLY A 78 -10.47 21.44 14.40
N GLU A 79 -9.91 21.45 15.62
CA GLU A 79 -9.04 20.38 16.13
C GLU A 79 -9.80 19.04 16.18
N GLN A 80 -11.05 19.05 16.64
CA GLN A 80 -11.88 17.84 16.64
C GLN A 80 -12.13 17.32 15.22
N ALA A 81 -12.51 18.20 14.29
CA ALA A 81 -12.73 17.80 12.89
C ALA A 81 -11.45 17.23 12.25
N ALA A 82 -10.29 17.83 12.55
CA ALA A 82 -9.00 17.34 12.09
C ALA A 82 -8.66 15.96 12.68
N CYS A 83 -8.92 15.74 13.98
CA CYS A 83 -8.77 14.43 14.62
C CYS A 83 -9.64 13.35 13.97
N GLU A 84 -10.89 13.67 13.63
CA GLU A 84 -11.81 12.74 12.98
C GLU A 84 -11.32 12.36 11.57
N ALA A 85 -10.99 13.36 10.75
CA ALA A 85 -10.41 13.13 9.42
C ALA A 85 -9.09 12.33 9.47
N TYR A 86 -8.25 12.61 10.46
CA TYR A 86 -6.99 11.89 10.65
C TYR A 86 -7.23 10.40 10.91
N ARG A 87 -8.18 10.07 11.78
CA ARG A 87 -8.56 8.68 12.10
C ARG A 87 -9.17 7.96 10.89
N GLU A 88 -10.01 8.64 10.12
CA GLU A 88 -10.60 8.07 8.89
C GLU A 88 -9.51 7.69 7.88
N ASN A 89 -8.50 8.54 7.71
CA ASN A 89 -7.38 8.27 6.83
C ASN A 89 -6.51 7.11 7.34
N GLU A 90 -6.21 7.04 8.64
CA GLU A 90 -5.47 5.91 9.25
C GLU A 90 -6.14 4.56 8.96
N GLU A 91 -7.47 4.57 8.86
CA GLU A 91 -8.27 3.42 8.48
C GLU A 91 -8.23 3.11 6.98
N LEU A 92 -8.26 4.13 6.11
CA LEU A 92 -8.31 3.94 4.66
C LEU A 92 -6.96 3.55 4.05
N ILE A 93 -5.87 4.13 4.55
CA ILE A 93 -4.51 3.92 4.07
C ILE A 93 -4.12 2.43 3.99
N PRO A 94 -4.24 1.61 5.06
CA PRO A 94 -3.83 0.20 5.00
C PRO A 94 -4.70 -0.61 4.04
N ARG A 95 -6.00 -0.30 3.92
CA ARG A 95 -6.92 -0.95 2.97
C ARG A 95 -6.52 -0.69 1.52
N GLN A 96 -6.12 0.55 1.20
CA GLN A 96 -5.62 0.91 -0.13
C GLN A 96 -4.23 0.32 -0.41
N GLY A 97 -3.35 0.29 0.59
CA GLY A 97 -2.04 -0.38 0.49
C GLY A 97 -2.16 -1.86 0.12
N GLU A 98 -3.09 -2.59 0.78
CA GLU A 98 -3.38 -3.98 0.43
C GLU A 98 -3.94 -4.14 -0.97
N ARG A 99 -4.76 -3.19 -1.43
CA ARG A 99 -5.29 -3.25 -2.79
C ARG A 99 -4.19 -3.11 -3.83
N VAL A 100 -3.23 -2.22 -3.60
CA VAL A 100 -2.03 -2.10 -4.45
C VAL A 100 -1.26 -3.42 -4.46
N ALA A 101 -1.02 -4.03 -3.31
CA ALA A 101 -0.32 -5.31 -3.22
C ALA A 101 -1.07 -6.45 -3.96
N LEU A 102 -2.39 -6.53 -3.79
CA LEU A 102 -3.23 -7.51 -4.48
C LEU A 102 -3.18 -7.33 -5.99
N LEU A 103 -3.24 -6.10 -6.49
CA LEU A 103 -3.12 -5.80 -7.91
C LEU A 103 -1.71 -6.08 -8.45
N CYS A 104 -0.66 -5.81 -7.68
CA CYS A 104 0.71 -6.18 -8.05
C CYS A 104 0.87 -7.70 -8.13
N ALA A 105 0.27 -8.46 -7.22
CA ALA A 105 0.25 -9.92 -7.31
C ALA A 105 -0.49 -10.39 -8.59
N ALA A 106 -1.58 -9.73 -8.98
CA ALA A 106 -2.27 -10.02 -10.23
C ALA A 106 -1.39 -9.72 -11.46
N VAL A 107 -0.66 -8.58 -11.46
CA VAL A 107 0.31 -8.24 -12.50
C VAL A 107 1.42 -9.29 -12.59
N VAL A 108 1.99 -9.69 -11.45
CA VAL A 108 3.05 -10.72 -11.40
C VAL A 108 2.53 -12.04 -11.97
N ASN A 109 1.31 -12.46 -11.62
CA ASN A 109 0.70 -13.68 -12.13
C ASN A 109 0.41 -13.63 -13.64
N LYS A 110 0.09 -12.45 -14.17
CA LYS A 110 -0.30 -12.26 -15.57
C LYS A 110 0.89 -12.07 -16.50
N ALA A 111 1.90 -11.33 -16.07
CA ALA A 111 2.97 -10.82 -16.93
C ALA A 111 4.38 -10.90 -16.32
N GLY A 112 4.50 -11.41 -15.09
CA GLY A 112 5.77 -11.55 -14.38
C GLY A 112 6.13 -10.33 -13.52
N GLY A 113 7.09 -10.52 -12.63
CA GLY A 113 7.47 -9.50 -11.63
C GLY A 113 8.26 -8.31 -12.17
N GLU A 114 8.74 -8.37 -13.41
CA GLU A 114 9.54 -7.32 -14.06
C GLU A 114 8.70 -6.17 -14.63
N VAL A 115 7.38 -6.29 -14.66
CA VAL A 115 6.49 -5.22 -15.11
C VAL A 115 6.63 -4.01 -14.19
N VAL A 116 6.86 -2.85 -14.79
CA VAL A 116 7.01 -1.58 -14.08
C VAL A 116 5.63 -0.99 -13.75
N VAL A 117 5.45 -0.59 -12.50
CA VAL A 117 4.26 0.05 -11.95
C VAL A 117 4.66 1.28 -11.11
N GLY A 118 3.75 2.23 -10.97
CA GLY A 118 3.97 3.48 -10.24
C GLY A 118 4.79 4.51 -11.02
N ALA A 119 4.66 5.79 -10.63
CA ALA A 119 5.37 6.91 -11.25
C ALA A 119 6.90 6.83 -11.08
N VAL A 120 7.36 6.16 -10.02
CA VAL A 120 8.78 5.97 -9.67
C VAL A 120 9.45 4.79 -10.39
N GLY A 121 8.73 4.08 -11.26
CA GLY A 121 9.32 3.02 -12.08
C GLY A 121 9.66 1.74 -11.31
N VAL A 122 8.89 1.41 -10.27
CA VAL A 122 9.14 0.24 -9.42
C VAL A 122 8.57 -1.02 -10.07
N ARG A 123 9.27 -2.14 -9.96
CA ARG A 123 8.80 -3.43 -10.48
C ARG A 123 7.69 -4.02 -9.60
N ALA A 124 6.66 -4.61 -10.21
CA ALA A 124 5.51 -5.17 -9.49
C ALA A 124 5.91 -6.25 -8.47
N GLY A 125 6.87 -7.11 -8.83
CA GLY A 125 7.38 -8.13 -7.91
C GLY A 125 8.14 -7.53 -6.72
N GLU A 126 8.89 -6.46 -6.97
CA GLU A 126 9.62 -5.73 -5.93
C GLU A 126 8.66 -4.99 -4.99
N MET A 127 7.62 -4.34 -5.54
CA MET A 127 6.58 -3.70 -4.74
C MET A 127 5.87 -4.71 -3.83
N LEU A 128 5.53 -5.89 -4.35
CA LEU A 128 4.90 -6.95 -3.56
C LEU A 128 5.82 -7.51 -2.47
N GLN A 129 7.10 -7.70 -2.77
CA GLN A 129 8.10 -8.14 -1.79
C GLN A 129 8.26 -7.14 -0.65
N ARG A 130 8.31 -5.84 -0.97
CA ARG A 130 8.38 -4.77 0.03
C ARG A 130 7.11 -4.77 0.90
N TYR A 131 5.94 -5.02 0.29
CA TYR A 131 4.69 -5.14 1.01
C TYR A 131 4.72 -6.22 2.09
N THR A 132 5.11 -7.43 1.69
CA THR A 132 5.08 -8.60 2.58
C THR A 132 6.19 -8.62 3.63
N ALA A 133 7.27 -7.86 3.42
CA ALA A 133 8.36 -7.70 4.39
C ALA A 133 7.97 -6.82 5.60
N GLY A 134 6.76 -6.25 5.63
CA GLY A 134 6.24 -5.52 6.79
C GLY A 134 6.77 -4.11 6.96
N GLY A 135 7.35 -3.50 5.93
CA GLY A 135 7.58 -2.05 5.99
C GLY A 135 6.23 -1.31 6.05
N GLY A 136 6.19 -0.13 6.65
CA GLY A 136 4.98 0.68 6.55
C GLY A 136 4.80 1.17 5.11
N VAL A 137 3.55 1.22 4.63
CA VAL A 137 3.22 1.84 3.34
C VAL A 137 3.88 3.23 3.24
N ARG A 138 3.90 4.03 4.32
CA ARG A 138 4.55 5.35 4.41
C ARG A 138 6.07 5.34 4.18
N GLU A 139 6.79 4.36 4.72
CA GLU A 139 8.25 4.22 4.58
C GLU A 139 8.66 3.79 3.16
N TRP A 140 7.75 3.09 2.45
CA TRP A 140 7.94 2.72 1.05
C TRP A 140 7.86 3.91 0.09
N TRP A 141 7.10 4.95 0.43
CA TRP A 141 6.89 6.14 -0.42
C TRP A 141 7.87 7.27 -0.11
N LEU A 142 8.13 7.56 1.17
CA LEU A 142 9.06 8.64 1.57
C LEU A 142 10.54 8.22 1.43
N GLY A 143 10.86 6.93 1.53
CA GLY A 143 12.23 6.41 1.42
C GLY A 143 12.76 6.31 -0.01
N GLY A 144 11.91 6.52 -1.03
CA GLY A 144 12.28 6.59 -2.45
C GLY A 144 12.51 8.01 -2.95
N GLY A 145 12.30 9.02 -2.10
CA GLY A 145 12.75 10.37 -2.36
C GLY A 145 14.26 10.38 -2.42
N LEU A 146 14.81 10.48 -3.63
CA LEU A 146 16.07 11.17 -3.82
C LEU A 146 16.04 12.42 -2.93
N HIS A 147 17.00 12.51 -2.02
CA HIS A 147 17.56 13.80 -1.66
C HIS A 147 17.80 14.56 -2.97
N LEU A 148 16.94 15.53 -3.25
CA LEU A 148 17.23 16.67 -4.09
C LEU A 148 17.24 17.90 -3.18
#